data_AF-A0AAU5SQG2-F1
#
_entry.id   AF-A0AAU5SQG2-F1
#
_cell.length_a   1.000
_cell.length_b   1.000
_cell.length_c   1.000
_cell.angle_alpha   90.00
_cell.angle_beta   90.00
_cell.angle_gamma   90.00
#
_symmetry.space_group_name_H-M   'P 1'
#
loop_
_entity.id
_entity.type
_entity.pdbx_description
1 polymer ?
#
loop_
_entity_poly.entity_id
_entity_poly.type
_entity_poly.pdbx_seq_one_letter_code
_entity_poly.pdbx_strand_id
1 'polypeptide(L)'
;MSALDQGVEGAERTLGQLVASATAEMSALVHDEIALAKAELRQDVKRAGIGGAAISTAGVFALFSLPVLSFAAAYGIHNLGLGLAWSFLIVGGAFLLLAGVAALLAVSKFKKVKPPEKSIASIKQTAAVVGTVKPHPRPVSDKAVGVARSSS
;
A
#
# COMPACT_ATOMS: atom_id res chain seq x y z
N MET A 1 53.89 -28.16 -36.17
CA MET A 1 54.39 -27.35 -35.03
C MET A 1 53.55 -26.08 -35.04
N SER A 2 52.41 -25.97 -34.35
CA SER A 2 52.21 -25.93 -32.91
C SER A 2 50.87 -26.60 -32.58
N ALA A 3 50.96 -27.75 -31.93
CA ALA A 3 49.93 -28.24 -31.05
C ALA A 3 50.13 -27.56 -29.68
N LEU A 4 49.08 -27.56 -28.86
CA LEU A 4 49.08 -27.34 -27.41
C LEU A 4 49.16 -25.88 -26.94
N ASP A 5 48.05 -25.13 -27.02
CA ASP A 5 47.67 -24.18 -25.95
C ASP A 5 46.21 -23.73 -26.04
N GLN A 6 45.27 -24.69 -26.07
CA GLN A 6 43.94 -24.40 -25.54
C GLN A 6 43.84 -25.18 -24.25
N GLY A 7 44.54 -24.63 -23.25
CA GLY A 7 44.36 -24.99 -21.86
C GLY A 7 42.87 -25.05 -21.59
N VAL A 8 42.46 -26.21 -21.12
CA VAL A 8 41.16 -26.50 -20.55
C VAL A 8 40.91 -25.48 -19.43
N GLU A 9 40.32 -24.32 -19.76
CA GLU A 9 39.73 -23.40 -18.76
C GLU A 9 38.34 -23.89 -18.32
N GLY A 10 38.05 -25.18 -18.51
CA GLY A 10 37.22 -25.94 -17.60
C GLY A 10 38.00 -26.24 -16.32
N ALA A 11 38.55 -25.21 -15.66
CA ALA A 11 38.91 -25.33 -14.26
C ALA A 11 37.61 -25.70 -13.54
N GLU A 12 37.57 -26.86 -12.88
CA GLU A 12 36.44 -27.26 -12.06
C GLU A 12 36.00 -26.07 -11.22
N ARG A 13 34.85 -25.48 -11.57
CA ARG A 13 34.30 -24.35 -10.81
C ARG A 13 34.27 -24.82 -9.38
N THR A 14 35.08 -24.19 -8.53
CA THR A 14 35.16 -24.61 -7.14
C THR A 14 33.75 -24.53 -6.55
N LEU A 15 33.40 -25.44 -5.63
CA LEU A 15 32.08 -25.40 -4.97
C LEU A 15 31.77 -24.00 -4.39
N GLY A 16 32.81 -23.28 -3.95
CA GLY A 16 32.71 -21.88 -3.52
C GLY A 16 32.26 -20.91 -4.62
N GLN A 17 32.75 -21.05 -5.86
CA GLN A 17 32.31 -20.23 -7.00
C GLN A 17 30.89 -20.55 -7.46
N LEU A 18 30.46 -21.81 -7.41
CA LEU A 18 29.07 -22.21 -7.71
C LEU A 18 28.08 -21.64 -6.68
N VAL A 19 28.41 -21.75 -5.39
CA VAL A 19 27.61 -21.18 -4.30
C VAL A 19 27.58 -19.66 -4.38
N ALA A 20 28.73 -19.02 -4.69
CA ALA A 20 28.79 -17.58 -4.89
C ALA A 20 27.91 -17.11 -6.06
N SER A 21 27.94 -17.81 -7.21
CA SER A 21 27.09 -17.47 -8.36
C SER A 21 25.60 -17.67 -8.06
N ALA A 22 25.21 -18.77 -7.41
CA ALA A 22 23.82 -19.03 -7.07
C ALA A 22 23.28 -18.00 -6.06
N THR A 23 24.12 -17.58 -5.10
CA THR A 23 23.77 -16.52 -4.15
C THR A 23 23.62 -15.17 -4.85
N ALA A 24 24.48 -14.87 -5.83
CA ALA A 24 24.38 -13.66 -6.64
C ALA A 24 23.10 -13.64 -7.50
N GLU A 25 22.72 -14.75 -8.12
CA GLU A 25 21.48 -14.88 -8.90
C GLU A 25 20.23 -14.73 -8.01
N MET A 26 20.21 -15.35 -6.83
CA MET A 26 19.13 -15.13 -5.86
C MET A 26 19.05 -13.66 -5.43
N SER A 27 20.19 -13.00 -5.20
CA SER A 27 20.22 -11.58 -4.84
C SER A 27 19.71 -10.70 -5.97
N ALA A 28 19.99 -11.05 -7.23
CA ALA A 28 19.49 -10.35 -8.40
C ALA A 28 17.97 -10.50 -8.52
N LEU A 29 17.44 -11.71 -8.32
CA LEU A 29 16.01 -12.00 -8.40
C LEU A 29 15.20 -11.25 -7.33
N VAL A 30 15.72 -11.19 -6.10
CA VAL A 30 15.13 -10.37 -5.02
C VAL A 30 15.16 -8.88 -5.36
N HIS A 31 16.25 -8.40 -5.96
CA HIS A 31 16.35 -7.01 -6.39
C HIS A 31 15.30 -6.67 -7.46
N ASP A 32 15.09 -7.57 -8.42
CA ASP A 32 14.11 -7.41 -9.50
C ASP A 32 12.68 -7.41 -8.97
N GLU A 33 12.35 -8.30 -8.03
CA GLU A 33 11.03 -8.35 -7.39
C GLU A 33 10.74 -7.05 -6.61
N ILE A 34 11.75 -6.52 -5.90
CA ILE A 34 11.65 -5.23 -5.23
C ILE A 34 11.49 -4.09 -6.24
N ALA A 35 12.23 -4.12 -7.35
CA ALA A 35 12.13 -3.11 -8.40
C ALA A 35 10.74 -3.12 -9.05
N LEU A 36 10.18 -4.29 -9.30
CA LEU A 36 8.83 -4.49 -9.83
C LEU A 36 7.78 -3.99 -8.83
N ALA A 37 7.84 -4.44 -7.58
CA ALA A 37 6.92 -3.99 -6.53
C ALA A 37 6.96 -2.47 -6.34
N LYS A 38 8.14 -1.86 -6.44
CA LYS A 38 8.32 -0.40 -6.40
C LYS A 38 7.72 0.29 -7.62
N ALA A 39 7.82 -0.32 -8.81
CA ALA A 39 7.20 0.21 -10.03
C ALA A 39 5.67 0.16 -9.94
N GLU A 40 5.11 -0.95 -9.47
CA GLU A 40 3.66 -1.11 -9.26
C GLU A 40 3.15 -0.14 -8.20
N LEU A 41 3.83 -0.03 -7.05
CA LEU A 41 3.49 0.93 -6.01
C LEU A 41 3.52 2.37 -6.53
N ARG A 42 4.51 2.75 -7.35
CA ARG A 42 4.57 4.08 -7.98
C ARG A 42 3.39 4.31 -8.93
N GLN A 43 3.01 3.30 -9.69
CA GLN A 43 1.86 3.37 -10.58
C GLN A 43 0.55 3.54 -9.79
N ASP A 44 0.38 2.79 -8.71
CA ASP A 44 -0.78 2.87 -7.83
C ASP A 44 -0.85 4.22 -7.12
N VAL A 45 0.25 4.72 -6.57
CA VAL A 45 0.32 6.05 -5.97
C VAL A 45 -0.01 7.13 -7.00
N LYS A 46 0.47 7.02 -8.24
CA LYS A 46 0.14 7.97 -9.30
C LYS A 46 -1.34 7.93 -9.65
N ARG A 47 -1.92 6.75 -9.81
CA ARG A 47 -3.36 6.57 -10.11
C ARG A 47 -4.22 7.10 -8.97
N ALA A 48 -3.90 6.73 -7.73
CA ALA A 48 -4.57 7.23 -6.53
C ALA A 48 -4.39 8.74 -6.37
N GLY A 49 -3.22 9.29 -6.69
CA GLY A 49 -2.94 10.72 -6.65
C GLY A 49 -3.77 11.51 -7.66
N ILE A 50 -3.84 11.06 -8.91
CA ILE A 50 -4.66 11.70 -9.96
C ILE A 50 -6.15 11.58 -9.61
N GLY A 51 -6.61 10.39 -9.24
CA GLY A 51 -8.00 10.16 -8.85
C GLY A 51 -8.40 10.99 -7.62
N GLY A 52 -7.53 11.03 -6.61
CA GLY A 52 -7.71 11.84 -5.41
C GLY A 52 -7.74 13.33 -5.70
N ALA A 53 -6.86 13.83 -6.58
CA ALA A 53 -6.85 15.22 -7.01
C ALA A 53 -8.14 15.60 -7.77
N ALA A 54 -8.60 14.73 -8.67
CA ALA A 54 -9.85 14.96 -9.40
C ALA A 54 -11.07 14.99 -8.47
N ILE A 55 -11.18 14.01 -7.56
CA ILE A 55 -12.30 13.94 -6.60
C ILE A 55 -12.27 15.11 -5.62
N SER A 56 -11.11 15.47 -5.08
CA SER A 56 -11.00 16.60 -4.16
C SER A 56 -11.33 17.92 -4.86
N THR A 57 -10.86 18.12 -6.08
CA THR A 57 -11.19 19.30 -6.90
C THR A 57 -12.68 19.38 -7.19
N ALA A 58 -13.29 18.28 -7.64
CA ALA A 58 -14.74 18.20 -7.85
C ALA A 58 -15.52 18.49 -6.55
N GLY A 59 -15.06 17.98 -5.41
CA GLY A 59 -15.65 18.24 -4.11
C GLY A 59 -15.59 19.72 -3.71
N VAL A 60 -14.46 20.40 -3.99
CA VAL A 60 -14.32 21.85 -3.78
C VAL A 60 -15.31 22.62 -4.65
N PHE A 61 -15.37 22.34 -5.96
CA PHE A 61 -16.33 23.00 -6.84
C PHE A 61 -17.78 22.74 -6.43
N ALA A 62 -18.12 21.51 -6.03
CA ALA A 62 -19.44 21.18 -5.52
C ALA A 62 -19.76 22.02 -4.27
N LEU A 63 -18.84 22.12 -3.31
CA LEU A 63 -19.02 22.93 -2.10
C LEU A 63 -19.21 24.42 -2.41
N PHE A 64 -18.40 25.00 -3.29
CA PHE A 64 -18.51 26.40 -3.69
C PHE A 64 -19.74 26.69 -4.56
N SER A 65 -20.31 25.68 -5.23
CA SER A 65 -21.56 25.83 -5.98
C SER A 65 -22.79 25.92 -5.06
N LEU A 66 -22.73 25.39 -3.84
CA LEU A 66 -23.89 25.34 -2.94
C LEU A 66 -24.44 26.73 -2.59
N PRO A 67 -23.64 27.75 -2.21
CA PRO A 67 -24.16 29.09 -1.99
C PRO A 67 -24.84 29.67 -3.24
N VAL A 68 -24.20 29.53 -4.41
CA VAL A 68 -24.74 30.05 -5.68
C VAL A 68 -26.10 29.40 -6.01
N LEU A 69 -26.18 28.08 -5.91
CA LEU A 69 -27.44 27.34 -6.09
C LEU A 69 -28.48 27.69 -5.03
N SER A 70 -28.06 27.94 -3.79
CA SER A 70 -28.95 28.37 -2.70
C SER A 70 -29.62 29.71 -3.03
N PHE A 71 -28.82 30.69 -3.47
CA PHE A 71 -29.34 31.99 -3.89
C PHE A 71 -30.28 31.83 -5.09
N ALA A 72 -29.87 31.11 -6.13
CA ALA A 72 -30.69 30.90 -7.32
C ALA A 72 -32.04 30.23 -6.97
N ALA A 73 -32.04 29.21 -6.12
CA ALA A 73 -33.25 28.54 -5.67
C ALA A 73 -34.14 29.45 -4.82
N ALA A 74 -33.56 30.21 -3.88
CA ALA A 74 -34.32 31.11 -3.02
C ALA A 74 -34.99 32.23 -3.81
N TYR A 75 -34.27 32.85 -4.76
CA TYR A 75 -34.86 33.83 -5.66
C TYR A 75 -35.89 33.21 -6.62
N GLY A 76 -35.67 31.99 -7.09
CA GLY A 76 -36.64 31.25 -7.89
C GLY A 76 -37.97 31.03 -7.15
N ILE A 77 -37.91 30.61 -5.88
CA ILE A 77 -39.10 30.44 -5.02
C ILE A 77 -39.74 31.80 -4.72
N HIS A 78 -38.93 32.83 -4.46
CA HIS A 78 -39.42 34.18 -4.20
C HIS A 78 -40.27 34.71 -5.38
N ASN A 79 -39.85 34.43 -6.62
CA ASN A 79 -40.58 34.82 -7.83
C ASN A 79 -41.96 34.15 -7.96
N LEU A 80 -42.27 33.12 -7.15
CA LEU A 80 -43.60 32.52 -7.06
C LEU A 80 -44.53 33.28 -6.09
N GLY A 81 -44.07 34.40 -5.52
CA GLY A 81 -44.84 35.25 -4.60
C GLY A 81 -44.60 34.97 -3.12
N LEU A 82 -43.69 34.05 -2.77
CA LEU A 82 -43.30 33.83 -1.37
C LEU A 82 -42.37 34.93 -0.88
N GLY A 83 -42.43 35.27 0.41
CA GLY A 83 -41.46 36.18 1.02
C GLY A 83 -40.03 35.65 0.93
N LEU A 84 -39.05 36.54 0.76
CA LEU A 84 -37.65 36.17 0.57
C LEU A 84 -37.11 35.34 1.75
N ALA A 85 -37.44 35.73 2.99
CA ALA A 85 -37.04 35.00 4.19
C ALA A 85 -37.55 33.54 4.21
N TRP A 86 -38.82 33.32 3.85
CA TRP A 86 -39.40 31.98 3.77
C TRP A 86 -38.77 31.15 2.66
N SER A 87 -38.41 31.79 1.54
CA SER A 87 -37.73 31.13 0.43
C SER A 87 -36.36 30.59 0.84
N PHE A 88 -35.55 31.39 1.53
CA PHE A 88 -34.26 30.92 2.08
C PHE A 88 -34.43 29.85 3.15
N LEU A 89 -35.46 29.95 4.00
CA LEU A 89 -35.74 28.93 5.02
C LEU A 89 -36.08 27.58 4.39
N ILE A 90 -36.89 27.56 3.33
CA ILE A 90 -37.25 26.33 2.60
C ILE A 90 -36.00 25.71 1.96
N VAL A 91 -35.18 26.50 1.26
CA VAL A 91 -33.96 26.00 0.60
C VAL A 91 -32.94 25.50 1.64
N GLY A 92 -32.72 26.26 2.71
CA GLY A 92 -31.84 25.84 3.80
C GLY A 92 -32.33 24.58 4.49
N GLY A 93 -33.64 24.48 4.75
CA GLY A 93 -34.27 23.29 5.30
C GLY A 93 -34.11 22.07 4.38
N ALA A 94 -34.24 22.24 3.06
CA ALA A 94 -34.02 21.19 2.09
C ALA A 94 -32.57 20.68 2.10
N PHE A 95 -31.58 21.59 2.21
CA PHE A 95 -30.18 21.18 2.35
C PHE A 95 -29.90 20.46 3.66
N LEU A 96 -30.50 20.89 4.78
CA LEU A 96 -30.37 20.18 6.06
C LEU A 96 -30.97 18.78 5.99
N LEU A 97 -32.11 18.61 5.34
CA LEU A 97 -32.70 17.28 5.11
C LEU A 97 -31.77 16.39 4.26
N LEU A 98 -31.25 16.92 3.15
CA LEU A 98 -30.30 16.20 2.30
C LEU A 98 -29.03 15.82 3.06
N ALA A 99 -28.47 16.74 3.84
CA ALA A 99 -27.30 16.51 4.68
C ALA A 99 -27.58 15.42 5.74
N GLY A 100 -28.76 15.46 6.38
CA GLY A 100 -29.21 14.44 7.32
C GLY A 100 -29.27 13.06 6.68
N VAL A 101 -29.90 12.92 5.51
CA VAL A 101 -29.98 11.64 4.78
C VAL A 101 -28.58 11.16 4.38
N ALA A 102 -27.73 12.03 3.84
CA ALA A 102 -26.36 11.68 3.46
C ALA A 102 -25.54 11.21 4.68
N ALA A 103 -25.66 11.89 5.83
CA ALA A 103 -25.00 11.50 7.06
C ALA A 103 -25.48 10.13 7.56
N LEU A 104 -26.79 9.86 7.52
CA LEU A 104 -27.35 8.55 7.89
C LEU A 104 -26.84 7.43 6.99
N LEU A 105 -26.76 7.68 5.68
CA LEU A 105 -26.20 6.72 4.72
C LEU A 105 -24.71 6.48 4.98
N ALA A 106 -23.94 7.54 5.21
CA ALA A 106 -22.51 7.45 5.53
C ALA A 106 -22.30 6.62 6.81
N VAL A 107 -22.98 6.97 7.91
CA VAL A 107 -22.92 6.22 9.17
C VAL A 107 -23.34 4.76 8.97
N SER A 108 -24.40 4.50 8.20
CA SER A 108 -24.84 3.12 7.91
C SER A 108 -23.81 2.32 7.12
N LYS A 109 -23.05 2.97 6.23
CA LYS A 109 -21.97 2.33 5.48
C LYS A 109 -20.77 2.07 6.39
N PHE A 110 -20.35 3.04 7.19
CA PHE A 110 -19.24 2.88 8.14
C PHE A 110 -19.51 1.83 9.20
N LYS A 111 -20.75 1.75 9.72
CA LYS A 111 -21.16 0.69 10.67
C LYS A 111 -21.08 -0.72 10.08
N LYS A 112 -21.16 -0.87 8.75
CA LYS A 112 -21.04 -2.16 8.06
C LYS A 112 -19.59 -2.55 7.79
N VAL A 113 -18.65 -1.62 7.93
CA VAL A 113 -17.21 -1.93 7.81
C VAL A 113 -16.77 -2.61 9.11
N LYS A 114 -16.74 -3.94 9.09
CA LYS A 114 -16.13 -4.71 10.17
C LYS A 114 -14.62 -4.45 10.16
N PRO A 115 -13.97 -4.24 11.32
CA PRO A 115 -12.52 -4.19 11.37
C PRO A 115 -11.93 -5.47 10.74
N PRO A 116 -10.78 -5.41 10.06
CA PRO A 116 -10.20 -6.58 9.40
C PRO A 116 -9.64 -7.56 10.45
N GLU A 117 -10.53 -8.35 11.06
CA GLU A 117 -10.21 -9.25 12.18
C GLU A 117 -9.11 -10.24 11.83
N LYS A 118 -9.11 -10.75 10.59
CA LYS A 118 -8.07 -11.67 10.10
C LYS A 118 -6.70 -10.99 10.02
N SER A 119 -6.62 -9.77 9.51
CA SER A 119 -5.36 -9.03 9.43
C SER A 119 -4.85 -8.65 10.82
N ILE A 120 -5.74 -8.23 11.72
CA ILE A 120 -5.37 -7.90 13.11
C ILE A 120 -4.92 -9.17 13.85
N ALA A 121 -5.60 -10.30 13.67
CA ALA A 121 -5.22 -11.58 14.25
C ALA A 121 -3.86 -12.04 13.73
N SER A 122 -3.62 -12.00 12.42
CA SER A 122 -2.33 -12.36 11.82
C SER A 122 -1.19 -11.49 12.35
N ILE A 123 -1.38 -10.16 12.45
CA ILE A 123 -0.35 -9.25 13.00
C ILE A 123 -0.06 -9.58 14.48
N LYS A 124 -1.09 -9.86 15.28
CA LYS A 124 -0.91 -10.26 16.69
C LYS A 124 -0.18 -11.60 16.81
N GLN A 125 -0.49 -12.55 15.94
CA GLN A 125 0.14 -13.87 15.92
C GLN A 125 1.62 -13.75 15.50
N THR A 126 1.93 -12.94 14.48
CA THR A 126 3.30 -12.64 14.07
C THR A 126 4.07 -11.93 15.18
N ALA A 127 3.48 -10.94 15.86
CA ALA A 127 4.12 -10.26 16.98
C ALA A 127 4.39 -11.20 18.17
N ALA A 128 3.45 -12.10 18.48
CA ALA A 128 3.62 -13.09 19.54
C ALA A 128 4.74 -14.10 19.24
N VAL A 129 4.87 -14.54 17.98
CA VAL A 129 5.94 -15.45 17.57
C VAL A 129 7.29 -14.73 17.61
N VAL A 130 7.40 -13.51 17.07
CA VAL A 130 8.66 -12.74 17.05
C VAL A 130 9.14 -12.37 18.46
N GLY A 131 8.23 -12.05 19.39
CA GLY A 131 8.58 -11.76 20.78
C GLY A 131 9.01 -12.98 21.61
N THR A 132 8.64 -14.19 21.19
CA THR A 132 8.95 -15.43 21.93
C THR A 132 10.28 -16.06 21.50
N VAL A 133 10.81 -15.70 20.33
CA VAL A 133 12.09 -16.24 19.85
C VAL A 133 13.23 -15.46 20.51
N LYS A 134 13.78 -16.02 21.60
CA LYS A 134 15.12 -15.61 22.07
C LYS A 134 16.12 -15.92 20.96
N PRO A 135 16.88 -14.94 20.43
CA PRO A 135 17.87 -15.19 19.39
C PRO A 135 18.81 -16.27 19.89
N HIS A 136 18.72 -17.47 19.31
CA HIS A 136 19.66 -18.54 19.62
C HIS A 136 20.92 -18.22 18.82
N PRO A 137 22.03 -17.84 19.47
CA PRO A 137 23.30 -17.85 18.79
C PRO A 137 23.52 -19.31 18.43
N ARG A 138 23.57 -19.63 17.13
CA ARG A 138 24.01 -20.95 16.69
C ARG A 138 25.40 -21.15 17.33
N PRO A 139 25.60 -22.14 18.22
CA PRO A 139 26.97 -22.50 18.55
C PRO A 139 27.57 -22.98 17.23
N VAL A 140 28.55 -22.23 16.74
CA VAL A 140 29.41 -22.71 15.66
C VAL A 140 29.98 -24.03 16.15
N SER A 141 29.51 -25.13 15.56
CA SER A 141 29.96 -26.47 15.91
C SER A 141 31.45 -26.54 15.58
N ASP A 142 32.27 -26.58 16.61
CA ASP A 142 33.74 -26.70 16.57
C ASP A 142 34.20 -28.04 15.96
N LYS A 143 33.25 -28.91 15.54
CA LYS A 143 33.54 -30.17 14.85
C LYS A 143 34.19 -29.99 13.47
N ALA A 144 34.14 -28.79 12.87
CA ALA A 144 34.90 -28.51 11.66
C ALA A 144 36.39 -28.20 11.93
N VAL A 145 36.78 -27.87 13.17
CA VAL A 145 38.18 -27.55 13.54
C VAL A 145 38.96 -28.82 13.94
N GLY A 146 38.29 -29.88 14.40
CA GLY A 146 38.94 -31.11 14.87
C GLY A 146 39.41 -32.10 13.79
N VAL A 147 38.88 -32.02 12.57
CA VAL A 147 39.22 -32.99 11.49
C VAL A 147 40.56 -32.67 10.81
N ALA A 148 41.09 -31.45 10.96
CA ALA A 148 42.33 -31.02 10.32
C ALA A 148 43.63 -31.38 11.08
N ARG A 149 43.57 -32.06 12.24
CA ARG A 149 44.74 -32.29 13.11
C ARG A 149 45.18 -33.76 13.27
N SER A 150 44.60 -34.71 12.53
CA SER A 150 44.90 -36.15 12.71
C SER A 150 45.78 -36.77 11.61
N SER A 151 46.53 -35.97 10.84
CA SER A 151 47.50 -36.47 9.87
C SER A 151 48.86 -35.80 10.05
N SER A 152 49.63 -36.29 11.01
CA SER A 152 51.10 -36.19 11.11
C SER A 152 51.61 -37.29 12.01
#